data_AF-A0A948SU84-F1
#
_entry.id   AF-A0A948SU84-F1
#
_cell.length_a   1.000
_cell.length_b   1.000
_cell.length_c   1.000
_cell.angle_alpha   90.00
_cell.angle_beta   90.00
_cell.angle_gamma   90.00
#
_symmetry.space_group_name_H-M   'P 1'
#
loop_
_entity.id
_entity.type
_entity.pdbx_description
1 polymer ?
#
loop_
_entity_poly.entity_id
_entity_poly.type
_entity_poly.pdbx_seq_one_letter_code
_entity_poly.pdbx_strand_id
1 'polypeptide(L)' 'ACLRKTKLTGAQLAGADLSGADLTDADLSGADLRGAILRGANLTGAVLSGVSYDPKRTLWPDGFSPPPNTPR' A
#
# COMPACT_ATOMS: atom_id res chain seq x y z
N ALA A 1 8.12 7.38 7.47
CA ALA A 1 7.32 8.58 7.10
C ALA A 1 5.94 8.48 7.74
N CYS A 2 5.32 9.59 8.15
CA CYS A 2 3.96 9.61 8.71
C CYS A 2 2.98 10.03 7.61
N LEU A 3 2.12 9.11 7.17
CA LEU A 3 1.12 9.27 6.10
C LEU A 3 -0.29 8.94 6.61
N ARG A 4 -0.52 9.17 7.91
CA ARG A 4 -1.78 8.86 8.56
C ARG A 4 -2.91 9.71 8.00
N LYS A 5 -4.06 9.10 7.73
CA LYS A 5 -5.27 9.77 7.21
C LYS A 5 -5.04 10.55 5.91
N THR A 6 -3.97 10.26 5.17
CA THR A 6 -3.72 10.92 3.89
C THR A 6 -4.56 10.29 2.78
N LYS A 7 -5.06 11.12 1.87
CA LYS A 7 -5.70 10.67 0.64
C LYS A 7 -4.64 10.43 -0.44
N LEU A 8 -4.37 9.17 -0.73
CA LEU A 8 -3.44 8.67 -1.75
C LEU A 8 -4.21 7.91 -2.85
N THR A 9 -5.48 8.26 -3.05
CA THR A 9 -6.34 7.66 -4.07
C THR A 9 -5.70 7.82 -5.45
N GLY A 10 -5.46 6.72 -6.16
CA GLY A 10 -4.81 6.72 -7.48
C GLY A 10 -3.33 7.11 -7.49
N ALA A 11 -2.68 7.19 -6.32
CA ALA A 11 -1.28 7.59 -6.22
C ALA A 11 -0.35 6.63 -6.98
N GLN A 12 0.67 7.20 -7.62
CA GLN A 12 1.73 6.44 -8.31
C GLN A 12 2.84 6.13 -7.29
N LEU A 13 2.76 4.96 -6.66
CA LEU A 13 3.69 4.49 -5.62
C LEU A 13 4.50 3.27 -6.07
N ALA A 14 4.54 3.01 -7.38
CA ALA A 14 5.29 1.90 -7.95
C ALA A 14 6.78 2.02 -7.59
N GLY A 15 7.33 0.98 -6.98
CA GLY A 15 8.72 0.96 -6.51
C GLY A 15 9.01 1.84 -5.29
N ALA A 16 8.01 2.47 -4.66
CA ALA A 16 8.23 3.32 -3.49
C ALA A 16 8.67 2.50 -2.27
N ASP A 17 9.63 3.03 -1.52
CA ASP A 17 9.99 2.51 -0.20
C ASP A 17 9.10 3.16 0.87
N LEU A 18 8.13 2.38 1.36
CA LEU A 18 7.21 2.71 2.44
C LEU A 18 7.50 1.86 3.68
N SER A 19 8.71 1.32 3.80
CA SER A 19 9.09 0.51 4.95
C SER A 19 8.97 1.31 6.25
N GLY A 20 8.33 0.70 7.26
CA GLY A 20 8.05 1.36 8.55
C GLY A 20 7.15 2.60 8.47
N ALA A 21 6.48 2.85 7.34
CA ALA A 21 5.58 4.00 7.22
C ALA A 21 4.31 3.79 8.06
N ASP A 22 3.85 4.87 8.71
CA ASP A 22 2.55 4.87 9.37
C ASP A 22 1.48 5.33 8.36
N LEU A 23 0.73 4.35 7.83
CA LEU A 23 -0.37 4.52 6.88
C LEU A 23 -1.73 4.30 7.56
N THR A 24 -1.80 4.47 8.89
CA THR A 24 -3.05 4.32 9.64
C THR A 24 -4.14 5.20 9.05
N ASP A 25 -5.30 4.62 8.76
CA ASP A 25 -6.47 5.28 8.14
C ASP A 25 -6.19 5.98 6.79
N ALA A 26 -5.10 5.65 6.10
CA ALA A 26 -4.81 6.22 4.79
C ALA A 26 -5.74 5.65 3.70
N ASP A 27 -6.15 6.49 2.76
CA ASP A 27 -6.93 6.05 1.60
C ASP A 27 -5.99 5.81 0.41
N LEU A 28 -5.69 4.55 0.12
CA LEU A 28 -4.86 4.08 -0.99
C LEU A 28 -5.72 3.53 -2.15
N SER A 29 -7.00 3.86 -2.21
CA SER A 29 -7.90 3.29 -3.21
C SER A 29 -7.40 3.56 -4.63
N GLY A 30 -7.27 2.52 -5.45
CA GLY A 30 -6.76 2.65 -6.82
C GLY A 30 -5.27 3.00 -6.94
N ALA A 31 -4.50 3.02 -5.84
CA ALA A 31 -3.07 3.32 -5.90
C ALA A 31 -2.28 2.23 -6.65
N ASP A 32 -1.23 2.65 -7.35
CA ASP A 32 -0.26 1.74 -7.97
C ASP A 32 0.86 1.45 -6.97
N LEU A 33 0.86 0.26 -6.40
CA LEU A 33 1.83 -0.26 -5.44
C LEU A 33 2.77 -1.31 -6.09
N ARG A 34 2.84 -1.41 -7.43
CA ARG A 34 3.67 -2.41 -8.10
C ARG A 34 5.14 -2.28 -7.71
N GLY A 35 5.64 -3.27 -6.97
CA GLY A 35 7.02 -3.28 -6.48
C GLY A 35 7.30 -2.36 -5.30
N ALA A 36 6.25 -1.84 -4.64
CA ALA A 36 6.41 -1.06 -3.42
C ALA A 36 6.88 -1.94 -2.24
N ILE A 37 7.65 -1.35 -1.33
CA ILE A 37 8.15 -2.00 -0.12
C ILE A 37 7.34 -1.47 1.07
N LEU A 38 6.47 -2.28 1.64
CA LEU A 38 5.62 -1.96 2.81
C LEU A 38 6.03 -2.75 4.06
N ARG A 39 7.26 -3.30 4.10
CA ARG A 39 7.73 -4.08 5.26
C ARG A 39 7.67 -3.24 6.53
N GLY A 40 6.98 -3.74 7.55
CA GLY A 40 6.78 -3.02 8.82
C GLY A 40 5.89 -1.78 8.73
N ALA A 41 5.25 -1.51 7.60
CA ALA A 41 4.29 -0.42 7.49
C ALA A 41 3.03 -0.73 8.30
N ASN A 42 2.49 0.29 8.97
CA ASN A 42 1.21 0.18 9.67
C ASN A 42 0.05 0.52 8.73
N LEU A 43 -0.69 -0.49 8.29
CA LEU A 43 -1.85 -0.38 7.41
C LEU A 43 -3.20 -0.49 8.17
N THR A 44 -3.21 -0.36 9.50
CA THR A 44 -4.44 -0.42 10.28
C THR A 44 -5.45 0.62 9.79
N GLY A 45 -6.65 0.19 9.40
CA GLY A 45 -7.69 1.08 8.89
C GLY A 45 -7.45 1.65 7.49
N ALA A 46 -6.33 1.30 6.82
CA ALA A 46 -6.05 1.78 5.48
C ALA A 46 -7.03 1.20 4.46
N VAL A 47 -7.50 2.03 3.52
CA VAL A 47 -8.39 1.62 2.44
C VAL A 47 -7.54 1.23 1.23
N LEU A 48 -7.54 -0.05 0.88
CA LEU A 48 -6.75 -0.60 -0.23
C LEU A 48 -7.64 -1.12 -1.38
N SER A 49 -8.84 -0.57 -1.54
CA SER A 49 -9.76 -1.03 -2.57
C SER A 49 -9.22 -0.72 -3.97
N GLY A 50 -9.13 -1.73 -4.84
CA GLY A 50 -8.71 -1.54 -6.22
C GLY A 50 -7.22 -1.20 -6.39
N VAL A 51 -6.36 -1.52 -5.41
CA VAL A 51 -4.92 -1.33 -5.57
C VAL A 51 -4.35 -2.25 -6.65
N SER A 52 -3.41 -1.70 -7.43
CA SER A 52 -2.58 -2.50 -8.34
C SER A 52 -1.27 -2.84 -7.65
N TYR A 53 -0.93 -4.12 -7.51
CA TYR A 53 0.35 -4.54 -6.99
C TYR A 53 0.89 -5.76 -7.74
N ASP A 54 2.17 -6.04 -7.57
CA ASP A 54 2.81 -7.24 -8.11
C ASP A 54 3.08 -8.22 -6.96
N PRO A 55 2.43 -9.40 -6.90
CA PRO A 55 2.63 -10.39 -5.83
C PRO A 55 4.08 -10.87 -5.68
N LYS A 56 4.91 -10.76 -6.73
CA LYS A 56 6.31 -11.18 -6.70
C LYS A 56 7.27 -10.08 -6.26
N ARG A 57 6.89 -8.81 -6.44
CA ARG A 57 7.76 -7.66 -6.20
C ARG A 57 7.32 -6.78 -5.03
N THR A 58 6.03 -6.79 -4.71
CA THR A 58 5.46 -5.95 -3.67
C THR A 58 5.62 -6.66 -2.34
N LEU A 59 6.28 -6.00 -1.39
CA LEU A 59 6.59 -6.59 -0.09
C LEU A 59 5.63 -6.05 0.95
N TRP A 60 4.63 -6.84 1.32
CA TRP A 60 3.67 -6.50 2.36
C TRP A 60 4.26 -6.66 3.78
N PRO A 61 3.64 -6.06 4.82
CA PRO A 61 3.99 -6.39 6.21
C PRO A 61 3.83 -7.89 6.50
N ASP A 62 4.64 -8.42 7.41
CA ASP A 62 4.57 -9.82 7.79
C ASP A 62 3.18 -10.15 8.38
N GLY A 63 2.58 -11.25 7.94
CA GLY A 63 1.23 -11.65 8.36
C GLY A 63 0.09 -10.82 7.76
N PHE A 64 0.37 -9.84 6.91
CA PHE A 64 -0.64 -9.08 6.20
C PHE A 64 -1.18 -9.85 5.00
N SER A 65 -2.51 -9.94 4.88
CA SER A 65 -3.16 -10.49 3.69
C SER A 65 -3.57 -9.34 2.78
N PRO A 66 -2.94 -9.17 1.59
CA PRO A 66 -3.33 -8.11 0.68
C PRO A 66 -4.72 -8.35 0.08
N PRO A 67 -5.45 -7.26 -0.26
CA PRO A 67 -6.73 -7.36 -0.94
C PRO A 67 -6.54 -7.90 -2.37
N PRO A 68 -7.62 -8.27 -3.08
CA PRO A 68 -7.53 -8.71 -4.47
C PRO A 68 -6.77 -7.70 -5.34
N ASN A 69 -5.78 -8.20 -6.06
CA ASN A 69 -5.05 -7.39 -7.03
C ASN A 69 -5.98 -7.04 -8.20
N THR A 70 -6.12 -5.76 -8.48
CA THR A 70 -6.82 -5.27 -9.68
C THR A 70 -5.81 -4.58 -10.59
N PRO A 71 -4.95 -5.36 -11.28
CA PRO A 71 -4.04 -4.77 -12.25
C PRO A 71 -4.87 -4.14 -13.36
N ARG A 72 -4.72 -2.83 -13.54
CA ARG A 72 -5.30 -2.10 -14.67
C ARG A 72 -4.49 -2.30 -15.94
#